data_AF-Q1QHR9-F1
#
_entry.id   AF-Q1QHR9-F1
#
_cell.length_a   1.000
_cell.length_b   1.000
_cell.length_c   1.000
_cell.angle_alpha   90.00
_cell.angle_beta   90.00
_cell.angle_gamma   90.00
#
_symmetry.space_group_name_H-M   'P 1'
#
loop_
_entity.id
_entity.type
_entity.pdbx_description
1 polymer ?
#
loop_
_entity_poly.entity_id
_entity_poly.type
_entity_poly.pdbx_seq_one_letter_code
_entity_poly.pdbx_strand_id
1 'polypeptide(L)'
;MSSVNGSSPQRIFFGSTDAAVSVASGFGICLIAGGLVWAVDAWLRLPLHLPGWRGLIVMAIVVAARGVTGLPWAASAAVCSAAVVGFAAGNIGPHGALIYLLPGLIIDSFGLLGPAWRSSLLRIGFSAGVANAAKFIGILSFGAGFRGVGFLLPLSSHFLFGLAGGAFAAFVLMRAGRK
;
A
#
# COMPACT_ATOMS: atom_id res chain seq x y z
N MET A 1 -41.92 -21.90 22.49
CA MET A 1 -41.50 -20.48 22.50
C MET A 1 -40.23 -20.42 23.33
N SER A 2 -39.03 -20.05 22.89
CA SER A 2 -38.53 -19.32 21.72
C SER A 2 -37.05 -19.72 21.55
N SER A 3 -36.66 -20.22 20.37
CA SER A 3 -35.25 -20.49 20.06
C SER A 3 -34.57 -19.19 19.64
N VAL A 4 -33.61 -18.73 20.44
CA VAL A 4 -32.76 -17.57 20.13
C VAL A 4 -31.70 -18.05 19.15
N ASN A 5 -31.95 -17.84 17.86
CA ASN A 5 -30.98 -18.11 16.80
C ASN A 5 -29.91 -17.01 16.84
N GLY A 6 -28.75 -17.32 17.42
CA GLY A 6 -27.58 -16.45 17.41
C GLY A 6 -27.08 -16.26 15.98
N SER A 7 -27.30 -15.09 15.42
CA SER A 7 -26.68 -14.66 14.16
C SER A 7 -25.21 -14.33 14.42
N SER A 8 -24.32 -15.26 14.07
CA SER A 8 -22.87 -15.04 14.05
C SER A 8 -22.50 -13.78 13.24
N PRO A 9 -21.69 -12.85 13.79
CA PRO A 9 -21.28 -11.61 13.10
C PRO A 9 -20.40 -11.80 11.85
N GLN A 10 -20.02 -13.04 11.52
CA GLN A 10 -19.01 -13.34 10.50
C GLN A 10 -19.46 -13.12 9.05
N ARG A 11 -20.77 -13.05 8.76
CA ARG A 11 -21.25 -12.93 7.37
C ARG A 11 -21.12 -11.53 6.75
N ILE A 12 -20.84 -10.48 7.54
CA ILE A 12 -20.81 -9.10 7.03
C ILE A 12 -19.48 -8.78 6.31
N PHE A 13 -18.41 -9.56 6.53
CA PHE A 13 -17.10 -9.28 5.93
C PHE A 13 -16.80 -10.02 4.62
N PHE A 14 -17.58 -11.05 4.26
CA PHE A 14 -17.40 -11.81 3.03
C PHE A 14 -18.45 -11.41 2.00
N GLY A 15 -18.30 -10.21 1.43
CA GLY A 15 -19.04 -9.81 0.24
C GLY A 15 -18.59 -10.66 -0.95
N SER A 16 -19.51 -11.49 -1.45
CA SER A 16 -19.36 -12.33 -2.63
C SER A 16 -19.47 -11.53 -3.94
N THR A 17 -18.42 -11.53 -4.77
CA THR A 17 -18.51 -11.74 -6.24
C THR A 17 -17.11 -11.94 -6.85
N ASP A 18 -17.05 -12.93 -7.75
CA ASP A 18 -16.04 -13.22 -8.79
C ASP A 18 -14.65 -13.69 -8.38
N ALA A 19 -14.44 -15.01 -8.53
CA ALA A 19 -13.21 -15.78 -8.32
C ALA A 19 -12.42 -15.37 -7.06
N ALA A 20 -12.95 -15.71 -5.88
CA ALA A 20 -12.26 -15.52 -4.63
C ALA A 20 -10.87 -16.15 -4.70
N VAL A 21 -9.83 -15.31 -4.82
CA VAL A 21 -8.45 -15.71 -4.71
C VAL A 21 -8.33 -16.47 -3.39
N SER A 22 -7.90 -17.72 -3.44
CA SER A 22 -7.66 -18.53 -2.24
C SER A 22 -6.83 -17.74 -1.24
N VAL A 23 -7.13 -17.85 0.04
CA VAL A 23 -6.37 -17.18 1.10
C VAL A 23 -4.87 -17.46 0.95
N ALA A 24 -4.51 -18.69 0.59
CA ALA A 24 -3.11 -19.09 0.36
C ALA A 24 -2.47 -18.34 -0.83
N SER A 25 -3.17 -18.21 -1.96
CA SER A 25 -2.65 -17.45 -3.11
C SER A 25 -2.63 -15.95 -2.83
N GLY A 26 -3.59 -15.43 -2.04
CA GLY A 26 -3.60 -14.05 -1.57
C GLY A 26 -2.37 -13.71 -0.72
N PHE A 27 -2.01 -14.59 0.21
CA PHE A 27 -0.75 -14.46 0.96
C PHE A 27 0.47 -14.53 0.06
N GLY A 28 0.52 -15.46 -0.90
CA GLY A 28 1.60 -15.56 -1.88
C GLY A 28 1.80 -14.25 -2.67
N ILE A 29 0.71 -13.65 -3.15
CA ILE A 29 0.75 -12.35 -3.84
C ILE A 29 1.31 -11.25 -2.93
N CYS A 30 0.89 -11.21 -1.66
CA CYS A 30 1.39 -10.22 -0.70
C CYS A 30 2.89 -10.41 -0.41
N LEU A 31 3.38 -11.65 -0.31
CA LEU A 31 4.81 -11.93 -0.13
C LEU A 31 5.64 -11.46 -1.34
N ILE A 32 5.18 -11.79 -2.55
CA ILE A 32 5.85 -11.38 -3.79
C ILE A 32 5.85 -9.84 -3.91
N ALA A 33 4.70 -9.21 -3.67
CA ALA A 33 4.58 -7.76 -3.70
C ALA A 33 5.52 -7.09 -2.70
N GLY A 34 5.61 -7.61 -1.47
CA GLY A 34 6.53 -7.07 -0.47
C GLY A 34 8.00 -7.25 -0.83
N GLY A 35 8.37 -8.41 -1.37
CA GLY A 35 9.72 -8.64 -1.91
C GLY A 35 10.07 -7.65 -3.01
N LEU A 36 9.14 -7.37 -3.93
CA LEU A 36 9.32 -6.36 -4.98
C LEU A 36 9.43 -4.94 -4.41
N VAL A 37 8.60 -4.58 -3.43
CA VAL A 37 8.68 -3.29 -2.75
C VAL A 37 10.05 -3.10 -2.11
N TRP A 38 10.55 -4.11 -1.39
CA TRP A 38 11.90 -4.08 -0.81
C TRP A 38 13.00 -4.06 -1.89
N ALA A 39 12.85 -4.77 -3.00
CA ALA A 39 13.84 -4.75 -4.07
C ALA A 39 13.92 -3.36 -4.74
N VAL A 40 12.77 -2.73 -4.98
CA VAL A 40 12.69 -1.33 -5.46
C VAL A 40 13.34 -0.40 -4.44
N ASP A 41 12.93 -0.54 -3.18
CA ASP A 41 13.58 -0.21 -1.90
C ASP A 41 15.12 -0.14 -1.78
N ALA A 42 15.78 -1.21 -2.23
CA ALA A 42 17.18 -1.46 -1.94
C ALA A 42 18.07 -1.28 -3.17
N TRP A 43 17.57 -1.66 -4.34
CA TRP A 43 18.41 -1.85 -5.53
C TRP A 43 18.09 -0.91 -6.68
N LEU A 44 16.85 -0.39 -6.77
CA LEU A 44 16.50 0.45 -7.90
C LEU A 44 17.14 1.84 -7.77
N ARG A 45 18.23 2.03 -8.50
CA ARG A 45 18.99 3.29 -8.64
C ARG A 45 18.72 3.88 -10.01
N LEU A 46 17.62 4.62 -10.15
CA LEU A 46 17.41 5.45 -11.34
C LEU A 46 17.99 6.85 -11.11
N PRO A 47 18.62 7.48 -12.13
CA PRO A 47 19.15 8.85 -12.05
C PRO A 47 18.06 9.93 -12.09
N LEU A 48 16.90 9.66 -11.48
CA LEU A 48 15.84 10.62 -11.26
C LEU A 48 16.19 11.47 -10.05
N HIS A 49 16.61 12.71 -10.30
CA HIS A 49 16.96 13.70 -9.27
C HIS A 49 15.73 14.28 -8.55
N LEU A 50 14.60 13.57 -8.53
CA LEU A 50 13.34 14.03 -7.95
C LEU A 50 13.04 13.31 -6.62
N PRO A 51 12.79 14.02 -5.51
CA PRO A 51 12.49 13.38 -4.24
C PRO A 51 11.21 12.54 -4.33
N GLY A 52 11.27 11.31 -3.83
CA GLY A 52 10.08 10.44 -3.72
C GLY A 52 9.69 9.69 -4.99
N TRP A 53 10.48 9.74 -6.07
CA TRP A 53 10.16 9.08 -7.35
C TRP A 53 9.91 7.57 -7.21
N ARG A 54 10.60 6.90 -6.27
CA ARG A 54 10.41 5.47 -5.98
C ARG A 54 9.01 5.16 -5.49
N GLY A 55 8.37 6.13 -4.84
CA GLY A 55 6.98 6.06 -4.39
C GLY A 55 6.01 5.80 -5.53
N LEU A 56 6.32 6.18 -6.77
CA LEU A 56 5.52 5.84 -7.94
C LEU A 56 5.41 4.33 -8.12
N ILE A 57 6.56 3.63 -8.10
CA ILE A 57 6.60 2.18 -8.33
C ILE A 57 6.11 1.44 -7.09
N VAL A 58 6.55 1.86 -5.90
CA VAL A 58 6.15 1.22 -4.64
C VAL A 58 4.65 1.31 -4.43
N MET A 59 4.04 2.49 -4.60
CA MET A 59 2.58 2.62 -4.43
C MET A 59 1.81 1.86 -5.51
N ALA A 60 2.32 1.80 -6.75
CA ALA A 60 1.70 0.98 -7.78
C ALA A 60 1.65 -0.50 -7.37
N ILE A 61 2.74 -1.05 -6.85
CA ILE A 61 2.81 -2.44 -6.38
C ILE A 61 1.85 -2.67 -5.20
N VAL A 62 1.86 -1.79 -4.19
CA VAL A 62 1.03 -1.97 -2.98
C VAL A 62 -0.47 -1.87 -3.30
N VAL A 63 -0.87 -0.90 -4.13
CA VAL A 63 -2.25 -0.77 -4.60
C VAL A 63 -2.65 -1.98 -5.46
N ALA A 64 -1.77 -2.44 -6.35
CA ALA A 64 -2.01 -3.62 -7.16
C ALA A 64 -2.19 -4.88 -6.30
N ALA A 65 -1.32 -5.10 -5.30
CA ALA A 65 -1.42 -6.25 -4.41
C ALA A 65 -2.79 -6.31 -3.71
N ARG A 66 -3.28 -5.17 -3.21
CA ARG A 66 -4.63 -5.11 -2.62
C ARG A 66 -5.74 -5.35 -3.64
N GLY A 67 -5.63 -4.71 -4.81
CA GLY A 67 -6.66 -4.80 -5.85
C GLY A 67 -6.78 -6.20 -6.46
N VAL A 68 -5.66 -6.88 -6.70
CA VAL A 68 -5.63 -8.25 -7.25
C VAL A 68 -6.12 -9.27 -6.22
N THR A 69 -5.72 -9.13 -4.95
CA THR A 69 -6.15 -10.08 -3.92
C THR A 69 -7.60 -9.89 -3.50
N GLY A 70 -8.11 -8.65 -3.53
CA GLY A 70 -9.46 -8.31 -3.06
C GLY A 70 -9.66 -8.47 -1.54
N LEU A 71 -8.62 -8.93 -0.82
CA LEU A 71 -8.69 -9.20 0.60
C LEU A 71 -8.55 -7.92 1.43
N PRO A 72 -9.24 -7.82 2.58
CA PRO A 72 -8.97 -6.76 3.53
C PRO A 72 -7.52 -6.90 4.05
N TRP A 73 -6.87 -5.78 4.32
CA TRP A 73 -5.51 -5.73 4.88
C TRP A 73 -4.38 -6.26 3.99
N ALA A 74 -4.65 -6.53 2.71
CA ALA A 74 -3.65 -7.06 1.78
C ALA A 74 -2.50 -6.06 1.50
N ALA A 75 -2.78 -4.75 1.47
CA ALA A 75 -1.71 -3.76 1.31
C ALA A 75 -0.75 -3.77 2.51
N SER A 76 -1.30 -3.85 3.71
CA SER A 76 -0.58 -3.94 4.99
C SER A 76 0.23 -5.22 5.07
N ALA A 77 -0.34 -6.36 4.65
CA ALA A 77 0.38 -7.63 4.58
C ALA A 77 1.56 -7.55 3.60
N ALA A 78 1.38 -6.93 2.43
CA ALA A 78 2.43 -6.76 1.44
C ALA A 78 3.58 -5.84 1.92
N VAL A 79 3.27 -4.74 2.61
CA VAL A 79 4.36 -3.91 3.17
C VAL A 79 4.98 -4.49 4.43
N CYS A 80 4.24 -5.32 5.18
CA CYS A 80 4.77 -6.08 6.31
C CYS A 80 5.82 -7.10 5.83
N SER A 81 5.54 -7.82 4.76
CA SER A 81 6.54 -8.72 4.16
C SER A 81 7.76 -7.94 3.64
N ALA A 82 7.58 -6.75 3.05
CA ALA A 82 8.70 -5.88 2.69
C ALA A 82 9.55 -5.46 3.92
N ALA A 83 8.90 -5.12 5.03
CA ALA A 83 9.58 -4.76 6.28
C ALA A 83 10.35 -5.94 6.88
N VAL A 84 9.76 -7.14 6.89
CA VAL A 84 10.42 -8.36 7.36
C VAL A 84 11.64 -8.70 6.51
N VAL A 85 11.50 -8.67 5.17
CA VAL A 85 12.61 -8.94 4.25
C VAL A 85 13.72 -7.91 4.44
N GLY A 86 13.37 -6.63 4.51
CA GLY A 86 14.36 -5.56 4.71
C GLY A 86 15.09 -5.66 6.05
N PHE A 87 14.37 -6.00 7.12
CA PHE A 87 14.96 -6.17 8.44
C PHE A 87 15.87 -7.40 8.48
N ALA A 88 15.43 -8.53 7.93
CA ALA A 88 16.22 -9.76 7.85
C ALA A 88 17.48 -9.60 6.99
N ALA A 89 17.41 -8.79 5.93
CA ALA A 89 18.57 -8.45 5.09
C ALA A 89 19.53 -7.44 5.76
N GLY A 90 19.19 -6.89 6.93
CA GLY A 90 20.02 -5.91 7.64
C GLY A 90 20.03 -4.51 7.02
N ASN A 91 19.16 -4.24 6.04
CA ASN A 91 19.11 -2.95 5.34
C ASN A 91 18.35 -1.87 6.09
N ILE A 92 17.46 -2.25 7.02
CA ILE A 92 16.62 -1.32 7.78
C ILE A 92 16.62 -1.68 9.27
N GLY A 93 16.70 -0.65 10.12
CA GLY A 93 16.51 -0.79 11.56
C GLY A 93 15.04 -0.91 11.98
N PRO A 94 14.75 -1.02 13.29
CA PRO A 94 13.39 -1.21 13.79
C PRO A 94 12.45 -0.05 13.42
N HIS A 95 12.92 1.20 13.43
CA HIS A 95 12.13 2.35 12.97
C HIS A 95 11.89 2.32 11.46
N GLY A 96 12.86 1.84 10.68
CA GLY A 96 12.68 1.63 9.24
C GLY A 96 11.55 0.64 8.95
N ALA A 97 11.47 -0.46 9.71
CA ALA A 97 10.38 -1.43 9.58
C ALA A 97 9.00 -0.80 9.84
N LEU A 98 8.88 0.07 10.86
CA LEU A 98 7.64 0.81 11.13
C LEU A 98 7.26 1.78 10.00
N ILE A 99 8.25 2.48 9.44
CA ILE A 99 8.05 3.38 8.28
C ILE A 99 7.56 2.60 7.06
N TYR A 100 8.05 1.37 6.85
CA TYR A 100 7.58 0.51 5.77
C TYR A 100 6.12 0.08 5.95
N LEU A 101 5.66 -0.16 7.18
CA LEU A 101 4.27 -0.55 7.45
C LEU A 101 3.25 0.56 7.14
N LEU A 102 3.66 1.81 7.32
CA LEU A 102 2.76 2.97 7.33
C LEU A 102 1.93 3.13 6.03
N PRO A 103 2.51 3.02 4.82
CA PRO A 103 1.73 3.18 3.59
C PRO A 103 0.65 2.12 3.40
N GLY A 104 0.94 0.86 3.75
CA GLY A 104 -0.03 -0.23 3.62
C GLY A 104 -1.22 -0.03 4.55
N LEU A 105 -0.95 0.37 5.80
CA LEU A 105 -2.00 0.69 6.78
C LEU A 105 -2.89 1.83 6.32
N ILE A 106 -2.30 2.90 5.77
CA ILE A 106 -3.05 4.05 5.24
C ILE A 106 -3.94 3.59 4.09
N ILE A 107 -3.39 2.90 3.10
CA ILE A 107 -4.15 2.38 1.96
C ILE A 107 -5.30 1.53 2.47
N ASP A 108 -5.03 0.55 3.36
CA ASP A 108 -6.05 -0.34 3.89
C ASP A 108 -7.18 0.40 4.62
N SER A 109 -6.83 1.36 5.46
CA SER A 109 -7.77 2.21 6.19
C SER A 109 -8.70 2.97 5.24
N PHE A 110 -8.17 3.57 4.16
CA PHE A 110 -9.00 4.25 3.16
C PHE A 110 -9.97 3.29 2.45
N GLY A 111 -9.59 2.03 2.25
CA GLY A 111 -10.49 1.05 1.64
C GLY A 111 -11.56 0.50 2.59
N LEU A 112 -11.54 0.87 3.88
CA LEU A 112 -12.65 0.64 4.80
C LEU A 112 -13.79 1.66 4.62
N LEU A 113 -13.54 2.79 3.94
CA LEU A 113 -14.54 3.83 3.66
C LEU A 113 -15.61 3.42 2.61
N GLY A 114 -15.64 2.14 2.24
CA GLY A 114 -16.69 1.54 1.42
C GLY A 114 -16.34 1.34 -0.07
N PRO A 115 -17.25 0.72 -0.85
CA PRO A 115 -17.01 0.32 -2.23
C PRO A 115 -16.67 1.49 -3.17
N ALA A 116 -17.24 2.67 -2.92
CA ALA A 116 -16.99 3.87 -3.73
C ALA A 116 -15.52 4.34 -3.67
N TRP A 117 -14.80 4.03 -2.58
CA TRP A 117 -13.35 4.28 -2.49
C TRP A 117 -12.52 3.24 -3.25
N ARG A 118 -13.06 2.05 -3.47
CA ARG A 118 -12.41 0.94 -4.17
C ARG A 118 -12.61 0.97 -5.69
N SER A 119 -13.60 1.72 -6.18
CA SER A 119 -13.93 1.82 -7.60
C SER A 119 -13.53 3.14 -8.26
N SER A 120 -13.09 4.14 -7.48
CA SER A 120 -12.71 5.45 -8.01
C SER A 120 -11.19 5.60 -8.13
N LEU A 121 -10.73 5.80 -9.37
CA LEU A 121 -9.32 6.00 -9.69
C LEU A 121 -8.71 7.17 -8.90
N LEU A 122 -9.42 8.29 -8.81
CA LEU A 122 -8.97 9.47 -8.07
C LEU A 122 -8.83 9.19 -6.57
N ARG A 123 -9.76 8.43 -5.98
CA ARG A 123 -9.73 8.12 -4.54
C ARG A 123 -8.61 7.14 -4.19
N ILE A 124 -8.36 6.15 -5.05
CA ILE A 124 -7.23 5.22 -4.89
C ILE A 124 -5.90 5.94 -5.08
N GLY A 125 -5.80 6.81 -6.09
CA GLY A 125 -4.63 7.65 -6.28
C GLY A 125 -4.40 8.55 -5.07
N PHE A 126 -5.43 9.25 -4.59
CA PHE A 126 -5.33 10.11 -3.42
C PHE A 126 -4.82 9.36 -2.18
N SER A 127 -5.38 8.18 -1.86
CA SER A 127 -4.94 7.40 -0.70
C SER A 127 -3.48 6.95 -0.83
N ALA A 128 -3.04 6.57 -2.03
CA ALA A 128 -1.64 6.25 -2.32
C ALA A 128 -0.71 7.47 -2.20
N GLY A 129 -1.17 8.65 -2.61
CA GLY A 129 -0.46 9.91 -2.42
C GLY A 129 -0.27 10.24 -0.93
N VAL A 130 -1.34 10.15 -0.14
CA VAL A 130 -1.29 10.33 1.31
C VAL A 130 -0.36 9.29 1.96
N ALA A 131 -0.45 8.03 1.55
CA ALA A 131 0.39 6.95 2.05
C ALA A 131 1.89 7.20 1.80
N ASN A 132 2.26 7.63 0.60
CA ASN A 132 3.65 7.92 0.27
C ASN A 132 4.17 9.22 0.95
N ALA A 133 3.33 10.24 1.08
CA ALA A 133 3.65 11.45 1.84
C ALA A 133 3.86 11.14 3.33
N ALA A 134 3.03 10.26 3.91
CA ALA A 134 3.18 9.82 5.30
C ALA A 134 4.48 9.03 5.52
N LYS A 135 4.89 8.19 4.57
CA LYS A 135 6.21 7.54 4.60
C LYS A 135 7.33 8.56 4.73
N PHE A 136 7.29 9.62 3.92
CA PHE A 136 8.28 10.70 3.96
C PHE A 136 8.29 11.41 5.31
N ILE A 137 7.11 11.73 5.87
CA ILE A 137 6.99 12.30 7.22
C ILE A 137 7.63 11.36 8.25
N GLY A 138 7.37 10.06 8.17
CA GLY A 138 8.01 9.07 9.04
C GLY A 138 9.54 9.07 8.93
N ILE A 139 10.08 9.13 7.72
CA ILE A 139 11.54 9.23 7.49
C ILE A 139 12.11 10.50 8.14
N LEU A 140 11.42 11.63 8.03
CA LEU A 140 11.88 12.88 8.66
C LEU A 140 11.86 12.78 10.19
N SER A 141 10.79 12.21 10.76
CA SER A 141 10.61 12.08 12.20
C SER A 141 11.62 11.15 12.86
N PHE A 142 12.05 10.08 12.17
CA PHE A 142 12.91 9.04 12.76
C PHE A 142 14.33 8.97 12.19
N GLY A 143 14.62 9.58 11.04
CA GLY A 143 15.83 9.27 10.26
C GLY A 143 16.80 10.42 9.97
N ALA A 144 16.34 11.66 9.78
CA ALA A 144 17.22 12.72 9.24
C ALA A 144 17.09 14.11 9.90
N GLY A 145 16.00 14.39 10.63
CA GLY A 145 15.73 15.73 11.15
C GLY A 145 15.52 16.77 10.04
N PHE A 146 14.94 17.92 10.40
CA PHE A 146 14.71 19.02 9.47
C PHE A 146 16.02 19.77 9.18
N ARG A 147 16.66 19.50 8.05
CA ARG A 147 17.84 20.25 7.60
C ARG A 147 17.50 21.19 6.45
N GLY A 148 17.01 22.38 6.81
CA GLY A 148 17.15 23.65 6.07
C GLY A 148 16.56 23.82 4.66
N VAL A 149 16.19 22.75 3.96
CA VAL A 149 15.63 22.83 2.60
C VAL A 149 14.12 22.65 2.66
N GLY A 150 13.36 23.52 1.98
CA GLY A 150 11.91 23.64 2.13
C GLY A 150 11.15 22.31 2.06
N PHE A 151 10.38 22.02 3.11
CA PHE A 151 9.60 20.78 3.29
C PHE A 151 8.53 20.54 2.22
N LEU A 152 7.97 21.63 1.67
CA LEU A 152 6.84 21.58 0.75
C LEU A 152 7.17 20.87 -0.57
N LEU A 153 8.38 21.06 -1.11
CA LEU A 153 8.74 20.47 -2.41
C LEU A 153 8.92 18.95 -2.30
N PRO A 154 9.70 18.39 -1.35
CA PRO A 154 9.77 16.95 -1.15
C PRO A 154 8.43 16.33 -0.76
N LEU A 155 7.65 16.99 0.11
CA LEU A 155 6.34 16.49 0.52
C LEU A 155 5.39 16.40 -0.68
N SER A 156 5.28 17.48 -1.46
CA SER A 156 4.41 17.51 -2.64
C SER A 156 4.86 16.50 -3.69
N SER A 157 6.17 16.32 -3.90
CA SER A 157 6.69 15.30 -4.82
C SER A 157 6.33 13.88 -4.36
N HIS A 158 6.50 13.56 -3.06
CA HIS A 158 6.08 12.26 -2.53
C HIS A 158 4.57 12.04 -2.69
N PHE A 159 3.76 13.05 -2.41
CA PHE A 159 2.32 12.97 -2.62
C PHE A 159 1.99 12.71 -4.09
N LEU A 160 2.56 13.48 -5.02
CA LEU A 160 2.28 13.38 -6.45
C LEU A 160 2.76 12.04 -7.04
N PHE A 161 3.94 11.55 -6.65
CA PHE A 161 4.43 10.25 -7.10
C PHE A 161 3.60 9.11 -6.55
N GLY A 162 3.22 9.17 -5.27
CA GLY A 162 2.33 8.18 -4.68
C GLY A 162 0.96 8.17 -5.38
N LEU A 163 0.43 9.36 -5.66
CA LEU A 163 -0.83 9.53 -6.38
C LEU A 163 -0.77 8.96 -7.79
N ALA A 164 0.27 9.30 -8.55
CA ALA A 164 0.46 8.79 -9.90
C ALA A 164 0.60 7.27 -9.92
N GLY A 165 1.41 6.71 -9.01
CA GLY A 165 1.60 5.27 -8.88
C GLY A 165 0.32 4.52 -8.54
N GLY A 166 -0.41 4.98 -7.53
CA GLY A 166 -1.68 4.37 -7.13
C GLY A 166 -2.77 4.50 -8.21
N ALA A 167 -2.87 5.68 -8.84
CA ALA A 167 -3.81 5.91 -9.94
C ALA A 167 -3.49 5.02 -11.15
N PHE A 168 -2.21 4.84 -11.47
CA PHE A 168 -1.77 3.95 -12.55
C PHE A 168 -2.16 2.49 -12.27
N ALA A 169 -1.87 1.98 -11.07
CA ALA A 169 -2.27 0.62 -10.69
C ALA A 169 -3.80 0.45 -10.72
N ALA A 170 -4.54 1.41 -10.18
CA ALA A 170 -6.01 1.42 -10.24
C ALA A 170 -6.53 1.39 -11.68
N PHE A 171 -5.95 2.20 -12.57
CA PHE A 171 -6.30 2.22 -13.98
C PHE A 171 -6.09 0.85 -14.64
N VAL A 172 -4.93 0.22 -14.43
CA VAL A 172 -4.62 -1.10 -14.97
C VAL A 172 -5.60 -2.15 -14.46
N LEU A 173 -5.89 -2.17 -13.16
CA LEU A 173 -6.84 -3.10 -12.55
C LEU A 173 -8.26 -2.94 -13.12
N MET A 174 -8.74 -1.70 -13.25
CA MET A 174 -10.06 -1.41 -13.82
C MET A 174 -10.14 -1.80 -15.30
N ARG A 175 -9.03 -1.74 -16.04
CA ARG A 175 -8.98 -2.21 -17.42
C ARG A 175 -8.94 -3.73 -17.51
N ALA A 176 -8.24 -4.40 -16.60
CA ALA A 176 -8.13 -5.85 -16.55
C ALA A 176 -9.46 -6.53 -16.15
N GLY A 177 -10.22 -5.93 -15.22
CA GLY A 177 -11.51 -6.45 -14.74
C GLY A 177 -12.74 -6.08 -15.59
N ARG A 178 -12.57 -5.35 -16.70
CA ARG A 178 -13.64 -5.02 -17.66
C ARG A 178 -13.76 -6.04 -18.81
N LYS A 179 -13.23 -7.25 -18.63
CA LYS A 179 -13.37 -8.35 -19.58
C LYS A 179 -14.56 -9.22 -19.22
#